data_AF-X1S121-F1
#
_entry.id   AF-X1S121-F1
#
_cell.length_a   1.000
_cell.length_b   1.000
_cell.length_c   1.000
_cell.angle_alpha   90.00
_cell.angle_beta   90.00
_cell.angle_gamma   90.00
#
_symmetry.space_group_name_H-M   'P 1'
#
loop_
_entity.id
_entity.type
_entity.pdbx_description
1 polymer ?
#
loop_
_entity_poly.entity_id
_entity_poly.type
_entity_poly.pdbx_seq_one_letter_code
_entity_poly.pdbx_strand_id
1 'polypeptide(L)'
;MNTYGYFDDKNREYVIKRPDTPLPWTNYLGCEKYFGVISNTAGGYSFYMDARLRRITRYRYNNVPVDTGGRYLYIKDGDTVWNPGWKPSQTLLDQYSCRHGLGYTVIKGQKNGVEAEVTYFVPLGENMEIWNITLTNNTKQEKEITLFSFVEFCLWDAMDDMTNFQRNLNTGEVEVENEAIFHKTEYRERRNHYAYFTCSQKIDGFDTSRDAFIGVHDGFENPRAVISGRCTNSISNGWYPVGVHQVNITLSPGRKKNLHFILGYMENKEDEKFSAPDVINKESLWAKMKVYKSSEVVNKAFNELKMYWAELLGRYRVEIDNEHVERMVNIWNQYQCMVTFNLSRSASFYESGIGRGMGFRDSNQDLLGFVHMVPERARQRILDIAVVQLSDGSCYHQYQPLTKEGNKDMG
;
A
#
# COMPACT_ATOMS: atom_id res chain seq x y z
N MET A 1 -30.36 8.80 -3.22
CA MET A 1 -29.24 8.01 -3.81
C MET A 1 -27.94 8.64 -3.35
N ASN A 2 -26.94 7.83 -2.97
CA ASN A 2 -25.61 8.34 -2.61
C ASN A 2 -24.96 8.97 -3.85
N THR A 3 -24.61 10.25 -3.78
CA THR A 3 -24.01 10.99 -4.90
C THR A 3 -22.55 10.61 -5.17
N TYR A 4 -21.91 9.90 -4.25
CA TYR A 4 -20.48 9.57 -4.31
C TYR A 4 -20.21 8.17 -4.83
N GLY A 5 -21.17 7.24 -4.77
CA GLY A 5 -20.90 5.86 -5.13
C GLY A 5 -22.09 4.92 -5.03
N TYR A 6 -21.86 3.66 -5.36
CA TYR A 6 -22.85 2.59 -5.37
C TYR A 6 -22.19 1.21 -5.19
N PHE A 7 -22.96 0.23 -4.73
CA PHE A 7 -22.53 -1.16 -4.67
C PHE A 7 -22.65 -1.82 -6.05
N ASP A 8 -21.61 -2.56 -6.44
CA ASP A 8 -21.57 -3.43 -7.60
C ASP A 8 -21.46 -4.88 -7.11
N ASP A 9 -22.61 -5.44 -6.74
CA ASP A 9 -22.70 -6.74 -6.07
C ASP A 9 -22.17 -7.90 -6.95
N LYS A 10 -22.27 -7.77 -8.28
CA LYS A 10 -21.73 -8.74 -9.24
C LYS A 10 -20.21 -8.84 -9.15
N ASN A 11 -19.54 -7.70 -9.05
CA ASN A 11 -18.08 -7.65 -8.94
C ASN A 11 -17.60 -7.68 -7.49
N ARG A 12 -18.51 -7.54 -6.51
CA ARG A 12 -18.23 -7.45 -5.06
C ARG A 12 -17.37 -6.23 -4.75
N GLU A 13 -17.76 -5.10 -5.33
CA GLU A 13 -17.04 -3.83 -5.25
C GLU A 13 -17.94 -2.71 -4.77
N TYR A 14 -17.36 -1.73 -4.10
CA TYR A 14 -17.98 -0.44 -3.88
C TYR A 14 -17.34 0.57 -4.83
N VAL A 15 -18.16 1.14 -5.72
CA VAL A 15 -17.72 2.04 -6.78
C VAL A 15 -17.90 3.49 -6.33
N ILE A 16 -16.81 4.22 -6.26
CA ILE A 16 -16.72 5.63 -5.93
C ILE A 16 -16.57 6.42 -7.24
N LYS A 17 -17.53 7.30 -7.54
CA LYS A 17 -17.60 8.07 -8.79
C LYS A 17 -16.87 9.41 -8.75
N ARG A 18 -16.50 9.86 -7.54
CA ARG A 18 -15.98 11.20 -7.30
C ARG A 18 -14.82 11.15 -6.31
N PRO A 19 -13.72 11.88 -6.54
CA PRO A 19 -12.55 11.79 -5.68
C PRO A 19 -12.71 12.63 -4.40
N ASP A 20 -13.61 13.60 -4.40
CA ASP A 20 -13.90 14.55 -3.32
C ASP A 20 -14.98 14.05 -2.35
N THR A 21 -14.84 12.80 -1.89
CA THR A 21 -15.74 12.21 -0.89
C THR A 21 -15.75 13.03 0.41
N PRO A 22 -16.83 12.98 1.24
CA PRO A 22 -16.94 13.79 2.45
C PRO A 22 -15.78 13.58 3.44
N LEU A 23 -15.23 12.37 3.44
CA LEU A 23 -13.96 11.99 4.06
C LEU A 23 -13.26 11.00 3.12
N PRO A 24 -11.94 10.82 3.22
CA PRO A 24 -11.25 9.76 2.49
C PRO A 24 -11.88 8.40 2.83
N TRP A 25 -12.32 7.66 1.82
CA TRP A 25 -12.84 6.31 2.00
C TRP A 25 -11.73 5.32 1.69
N THR A 26 -11.52 4.37 2.58
CA THR A 26 -10.38 3.46 2.51
C THR A 26 -10.78 2.02 2.24
N ASN A 27 -9.79 1.27 1.77
CA ASN A 27 -9.80 -0.16 1.69
C ASN A 27 -8.53 -0.74 2.34
N TYR A 28 -8.56 -2.05 2.58
CA TYR A 28 -7.43 -2.79 3.14
C TYR A 28 -6.91 -3.81 2.13
N LEU A 29 -5.63 -3.72 1.83
CA LEU A 29 -4.90 -4.66 0.99
C LEU A 29 -4.18 -5.69 1.86
N GLY A 30 -4.13 -6.93 1.39
CA GLY A 30 -3.46 -8.03 2.09
C GLY A 30 -4.35 -8.73 3.13
N CYS A 31 -4.10 -10.02 3.31
CA CYS A 31 -4.86 -10.88 4.23
C CYS A 31 -3.98 -11.75 5.14
N GLU A 32 -2.66 -11.54 5.11
CA GLU A 32 -1.68 -12.37 5.82
C GLU A 32 -0.70 -11.53 6.64
N LYS A 33 0.49 -11.20 6.10
CA LYS A 33 1.54 -10.48 6.84
C LYS A 33 1.75 -9.07 6.35
N TYR A 34 1.72 -8.84 5.04
CA TYR A 34 1.80 -7.50 4.48
C TYR A 34 0.41 -6.89 4.40
N PHE A 35 0.28 -5.64 4.84
CA PHE A 35 -0.97 -4.89 4.78
C PHE A 35 -0.76 -3.50 4.18
N GLY A 36 -1.75 -3.05 3.41
CA GLY A 36 -1.84 -1.68 2.91
C GLY A 36 -3.17 -1.06 3.32
N VAL A 37 -3.15 0.16 3.87
CA VAL A 37 -4.36 1.00 4.01
C VAL A 37 -4.35 1.95 2.83
N ILE A 38 -5.35 1.88 1.95
CA ILE A 38 -5.40 2.66 0.71
C ILE A 38 -6.70 3.45 0.60
N SER A 39 -6.61 4.77 0.35
CA SER A 39 -7.81 5.60 0.12
C SER A 39 -8.26 5.58 -1.34
N ASN A 40 -9.44 6.12 -1.61
CA ASN A 40 -9.97 6.32 -2.95
C ASN A 40 -9.11 7.25 -3.83
N THR A 41 -8.19 8.02 -3.23
CA THR A 41 -7.22 8.87 -3.95
C THR A 41 -5.78 8.35 -3.81
N ALA A 42 -5.62 7.04 -3.58
CA ALA A 42 -4.34 6.34 -3.42
C ALA A 42 -3.49 6.77 -2.21
N GLY A 43 -4.09 7.47 -1.25
CA GLY A 43 -3.45 7.84 0.01
C GLY A 43 -3.27 6.65 0.96
N GLY A 44 -2.62 6.88 2.10
CA GLY A 44 -2.36 5.88 3.13
C GLY A 44 -0.94 5.29 3.06
N TYR A 45 -0.76 4.10 3.63
CA TYR A 45 0.56 3.49 3.81
C TYR A 45 0.51 1.96 3.80
N SER A 46 1.70 1.34 3.87
CA SER A 46 1.88 -0.11 3.96
C SER A 46 2.83 -0.49 5.10
N PHE A 47 2.66 -1.69 5.64
CA PHE A 47 3.48 -2.24 6.72
C PHE A 47 3.52 -3.77 6.68
N TYR A 48 4.54 -4.35 7.32
CA TYR A 48 4.68 -5.79 7.47
C TYR A 48 4.42 -6.22 8.92
N MET A 49 3.33 -6.95 9.15
CA MET A 49 2.83 -7.45 10.43
C MET A 49 2.46 -6.39 11.47
N ASP A 50 3.32 -5.39 11.68
CA ASP A 50 3.23 -4.42 12.76
C ASP A 50 3.25 -2.99 12.20
N ALA A 51 2.12 -2.30 12.32
CA ALA A 51 1.94 -0.95 11.80
C ALA A 51 2.82 0.10 12.52
N ARG A 52 3.37 -0.22 13.70
CA ARG A 52 4.34 0.65 14.39
C ARG A 52 5.75 0.27 14.00
N LEU A 53 6.16 -0.97 14.22
CA LEU A 53 7.58 -1.38 14.23
C LEU A 53 8.15 -1.73 12.85
N ARG A 54 7.28 -1.92 11.85
CA ARG A 54 7.61 -2.36 10.49
C ARG A 54 6.79 -1.60 9.45
N ARG A 55 6.62 -0.29 9.66
CA ARG A 55 5.96 0.59 8.70
C ARG A 55 6.88 0.87 7.52
N ILE A 56 6.40 0.61 6.31
CA ILE A 56 7.21 0.72 5.09
C ILE A 56 7.11 2.14 4.53
N THR A 57 5.90 2.68 4.41
CA THR A 57 5.66 4.03 3.86
C THR A 57 5.08 4.97 4.89
N ARG A 58 5.47 6.24 4.81
CA ARG A 58 5.05 7.29 5.74
C ARG A 58 3.64 7.77 5.37
N TYR A 59 2.84 8.05 6.39
CA TYR A 59 1.54 8.70 6.25
C TYR A 59 1.31 9.69 7.39
N ARG A 60 0.75 10.85 7.06
CA ARG A 60 0.48 11.94 8.01
C ARG A 60 -1.02 11.94 8.33
N TYR A 61 -1.36 11.53 9.54
CA TYR A 61 -2.70 11.73 10.10
C TYR A 61 -2.98 13.21 10.31
N ASN A 62 -4.24 13.62 10.19
CA ASN A 62 -4.66 15.01 10.36
C ASN A 62 -3.86 16.02 9.50
N ASN A 63 -3.41 15.60 8.32
CA ASN A 63 -2.71 16.48 7.39
C ASN A 63 -3.66 17.54 6.81
N VAL A 64 -3.11 18.65 6.31
CA VAL A 64 -3.86 19.71 5.64
C VAL A 64 -3.29 19.92 4.23
N PRO A 65 -4.02 19.57 3.16
CA PRO A 65 -5.33 18.89 3.16
C PRO A 65 -5.22 17.42 3.59
N VAL A 66 -6.34 16.88 4.09
CA VAL A 66 -6.43 15.48 4.57
C VAL A 66 -6.01 14.51 3.47
N ASP A 67 -5.41 13.39 3.86
CA ASP A 67 -5.05 12.30 2.94
C ASP A 67 -4.16 12.78 1.77
N THR A 68 -3.15 13.57 2.12
CA THR A 68 -2.07 13.98 1.23
C THR A 68 -0.80 13.24 1.64
N GLY A 69 -0.46 12.20 0.88
CA GLY A 69 0.65 11.27 1.10
C GLY A 69 0.19 9.84 0.82
N GLY A 70 0.83 9.16 -0.14
CA GLY A 70 0.43 7.84 -0.57
C GLY A 70 1.21 7.32 -1.78
N ARG A 71 0.50 6.59 -2.64
CA ARG A 71 1.00 5.89 -3.83
C ARG A 71 0.74 6.72 -5.08
N TYR A 72 1.60 7.70 -5.35
CA TYR A 72 1.34 8.66 -6.43
C TYR A 72 1.97 8.26 -7.75
N LEU A 73 1.26 8.61 -8.82
CA LEU A 73 1.61 8.35 -10.21
C LEU A 73 1.37 9.64 -11.00
N TYR A 74 2.35 10.54 -10.97
CA TYR A 74 2.25 11.80 -11.69
C TYR A 74 2.42 11.52 -13.18
N ILE A 75 1.46 11.94 -13.98
CA ILE A 75 1.50 11.88 -15.43
C ILE A 75 1.67 13.30 -15.94
N LYS A 76 2.80 13.58 -16.58
CA LYS A 76 3.06 14.81 -17.32
C LYS A 76 2.73 14.60 -18.79
N ASP A 77 1.76 15.35 -19.29
CA ASP A 77 1.34 15.42 -20.70
C ASP A 77 1.45 16.88 -21.14
N GLY A 78 2.59 17.22 -21.77
CA GLY A 78 2.99 18.61 -22.03
C GLY A 78 3.09 19.43 -20.74
N ASP A 79 2.34 20.52 -20.67
CA ASP A 79 2.28 21.41 -19.48
C ASP A 79 1.32 20.90 -18.40
N THR A 80 0.53 19.86 -18.68
CA THR A 80 -0.44 19.32 -17.72
C THR A 80 0.21 18.24 -16.87
N VAL A 81 0.18 18.41 -15.55
CA VAL A 81 0.50 17.36 -14.57
C VAL A 81 -0.79 16.91 -13.91
N TRP A 82 -1.01 15.60 -13.82
CA TRP A 82 -2.20 15.04 -13.16
C TRP A 82 -1.88 13.68 -12.55
N ASN A 83 -2.77 13.23 -11.66
CA ASN A 83 -2.69 11.90 -11.04
C ASN A 83 -3.99 11.12 -11.33
N PRO A 84 -3.94 9.80 -11.56
CA PRO A 84 -5.15 8.99 -11.78
C PRO A 84 -6.12 9.07 -10.61
N GLY A 85 -5.60 9.18 -9.39
CA GLY A 85 -6.34 9.35 -8.14
C GLY A 85 -6.77 10.77 -7.82
N TRP A 86 -6.65 11.73 -8.75
CA TRP A 86 -6.87 13.17 -8.58
C TRP A 86 -5.87 13.84 -7.61
N LYS A 87 -5.75 13.38 -6.37
CA LYS A 87 -4.66 13.82 -5.47
C LYS A 87 -3.31 13.25 -5.91
N PRO A 88 -2.21 13.95 -5.61
CA PRO A 88 -2.13 15.22 -4.89
C PRO A 88 -2.28 16.45 -5.79
N SER A 89 -2.13 16.33 -7.11
CA SER A 89 -2.14 17.47 -8.04
C SER A 89 -3.47 18.22 -8.10
N GLN A 90 -4.57 17.53 -7.77
CA GLN A 90 -5.95 18.05 -7.84
C GLN A 90 -6.38 18.62 -9.19
N THR A 91 -5.61 18.36 -10.25
CA THR A 91 -5.96 18.66 -11.64
C THR A 91 -7.31 18.06 -11.99
N LEU A 92 -8.22 18.88 -12.49
CA LEU A 92 -9.56 18.45 -12.89
C LEU A 92 -9.46 17.35 -13.97
N LEU A 93 -9.94 16.16 -13.64
CA LEU A 93 -9.96 15.00 -14.54
C LEU A 93 -11.21 15.00 -15.42
N ASP A 94 -11.08 14.47 -16.63
CA ASP A 94 -12.19 14.28 -17.56
C ASP A 94 -13.10 13.14 -17.09
N GLN A 95 -12.49 12.11 -16.50
CA GLN A 95 -13.18 10.99 -15.85
C GLN A 95 -12.40 10.53 -14.62
N TYR A 96 -13.12 10.08 -13.59
CA TYR A 96 -12.56 9.44 -12.42
C TYR A 96 -13.48 8.32 -11.94
N SER A 97 -12.87 7.23 -11.47
CA SER A 97 -13.55 6.24 -10.62
C SER A 97 -12.56 5.53 -9.72
N CYS A 98 -12.99 5.18 -8.51
CA CYS A 98 -12.31 4.22 -7.64
C CYS A 98 -13.24 3.04 -7.37
N ARG A 99 -12.71 1.81 -7.38
CA ARG A 99 -13.42 0.59 -7.03
C ARG A 99 -12.67 -0.08 -5.90
N HIS A 100 -13.27 -0.11 -4.71
CA HIS A 100 -12.77 -0.89 -3.60
C HIS A 100 -13.39 -2.29 -3.67
N GLY A 101 -12.54 -3.28 -3.91
CA GLY A 101 -12.91 -4.70 -3.91
C GLY A 101 -12.29 -5.43 -2.74
N LEU A 102 -12.41 -6.76 -2.74
CA LEU A 102 -11.95 -7.61 -1.66
C LEU A 102 -10.43 -7.79 -1.72
N GLY A 103 -9.69 -7.01 -0.92
CA GLY A 103 -8.22 -7.06 -0.87
C GLY A 103 -7.51 -6.36 -2.03
N TYR A 104 -8.24 -5.62 -2.87
CA TYR A 104 -7.70 -4.82 -3.97
C TYR A 104 -8.47 -3.52 -4.17
N THR A 105 -7.83 -2.55 -4.82
CA THR A 105 -8.44 -1.28 -5.21
C THR A 105 -8.07 -0.96 -6.66
N VAL A 106 -9.04 -0.56 -7.47
CA VAL A 106 -8.81 -0.06 -8.83
C VAL A 106 -9.11 1.43 -8.88
N ILE A 107 -8.12 2.26 -9.21
CA ILE A 107 -8.29 3.69 -9.43
C ILE A 107 -8.09 3.98 -10.91
N LYS A 108 -9.03 4.71 -11.49
CA LYS A 108 -9.03 5.09 -12.89
C LYS A 108 -9.22 6.59 -13.01
N GLY A 109 -8.31 7.23 -13.75
CA GLY A 109 -8.40 8.65 -14.09
C GLY A 109 -8.11 8.89 -15.56
N GLN A 110 -8.76 9.88 -16.15
CA GLN A 110 -8.51 10.30 -17.52
C GLN A 110 -8.29 11.81 -17.60
N LYS A 111 -7.29 12.23 -18.37
CA LYS A 111 -7.06 13.63 -18.70
C LYS A 111 -6.51 13.79 -20.11
N ASN A 112 -7.02 14.77 -20.86
CA ASN A 112 -6.54 15.13 -22.20
C ASN A 112 -6.50 13.93 -23.17
N GLY A 113 -7.45 13.00 -23.00
CA GLY A 113 -7.54 11.78 -23.78
C GLY A 113 -6.55 10.66 -23.42
N VAL A 114 -5.72 10.83 -22.39
CA VAL A 114 -4.91 9.76 -21.80
C VAL A 114 -5.63 9.22 -20.57
N GLU A 115 -5.86 7.92 -20.55
CA GLU A 115 -6.47 7.21 -19.43
C GLU A 115 -5.40 6.38 -18.70
N ALA A 116 -5.45 6.39 -17.38
CA ALA A 116 -4.63 5.57 -16.51
C ALA A 116 -5.52 4.79 -15.54
N GLU A 117 -5.46 3.47 -15.62
CA GLU A 117 -6.12 2.54 -14.71
C GLU A 117 -5.06 1.81 -13.88
N VAL A 118 -5.21 1.81 -12.57
CA VAL A 118 -4.23 1.26 -11.62
C VAL A 118 -4.92 0.31 -10.67
N THR A 119 -4.51 -0.95 -10.68
CA THR A 119 -4.97 -1.97 -9.73
C THR A 119 -3.91 -2.18 -8.65
N TYR A 120 -4.25 -1.81 -7.42
CA TYR A 120 -3.45 -2.00 -6.22
C TYR A 120 -3.92 -3.25 -5.49
N PHE A 121 -3.01 -4.20 -5.24
CA PHE A 121 -3.33 -5.40 -4.46
C PHE A 121 -2.07 -6.03 -3.86
N VAL A 122 -2.26 -6.89 -2.86
CA VAL A 122 -1.20 -7.71 -2.26
C VAL A 122 -1.47 -9.16 -2.67
N PRO A 123 -0.57 -9.81 -3.44
CA PRO A 123 -0.73 -11.22 -3.80
C PRO A 123 -0.76 -12.12 -2.56
N LEU A 124 -1.42 -13.27 -2.68
CA LEU A 124 -1.42 -14.30 -1.63
C LEU A 124 -0.01 -14.86 -1.43
N GLY A 125 0.39 -15.07 -0.18
CA GLY A 125 1.70 -15.60 0.19
C GLY A 125 2.87 -14.62 0.06
N GLU A 126 2.60 -13.38 -0.36
CA GLU A 126 3.65 -12.41 -0.69
C GLU A 126 3.68 -11.21 0.24
N ASN A 127 4.88 -10.69 0.48
CA ASN A 127 5.12 -9.51 1.31
C ASN A 127 5.33 -8.26 0.45
N MET A 128 4.45 -8.05 -0.53
CA MET A 128 4.55 -6.93 -1.45
C MET A 128 3.20 -6.46 -1.97
N GLU A 129 3.11 -5.17 -2.26
CA GLU A 129 2.01 -4.51 -2.93
C GLU A 129 2.37 -4.31 -4.41
N ILE A 130 1.50 -4.71 -5.31
CA ILE A 130 1.65 -4.52 -6.75
C ILE A 130 0.74 -3.39 -7.20
N TRP A 131 1.28 -2.47 -8.01
CA TRP A 131 0.55 -1.41 -8.70
C TRP A 131 0.53 -1.76 -10.18
N ASN A 132 -0.48 -2.48 -10.64
CA ASN A 132 -0.60 -2.88 -12.04
C ASN A 132 -1.28 -1.76 -12.85
N ILE A 133 -0.56 -1.19 -13.81
CA ILE A 133 -0.96 0.04 -14.51
C ILE A 133 -1.23 -0.28 -15.98
N THR A 134 -2.38 0.18 -16.47
CA THR A 134 -2.70 0.26 -17.89
C THR A 134 -2.88 1.72 -18.28
N LEU A 135 -2.03 2.19 -19.19
CA LEU A 135 -2.16 3.50 -19.83
C LEU A 135 -2.78 3.33 -21.21
N THR A 136 -3.80 4.11 -21.54
CA THR A 136 -4.50 4.06 -22.84
C THR A 136 -4.51 5.45 -23.47
N ASN A 137 -4.09 5.55 -24.73
CA ASN A 137 -4.29 6.76 -25.53
C ASN A 137 -5.61 6.67 -26.29
N ASN A 138 -6.62 7.43 -25.83
CA ASN A 138 -7.94 7.50 -26.44
C ASN A 138 -8.05 8.61 -27.51
N THR A 139 -6.94 9.24 -27.89
CA THR A 139 -6.91 10.27 -28.94
C THR A 139 -6.58 9.68 -30.31
N LYS A 140 -6.68 10.52 -31.35
CA LYS A 140 -6.28 10.19 -32.72
C LYS A 140 -4.81 10.55 -33.03
N GLN A 141 -4.10 11.14 -32.08
CA GLN A 141 -2.71 11.56 -32.23
C GLN A 141 -1.81 10.74 -31.31
N GLU A 142 -0.53 10.65 -31.65
CA GLU A 142 0.44 10.08 -30.73
C GLU A 142 0.57 10.94 -29.48
N LYS A 143 0.77 10.28 -28.34
CA LYS A 143 0.94 10.92 -27.03
C LYS A 143 2.32 10.57 -26.48
N GLU A 144 3.09 11.59 -26.16
CA GLU A 144 4.32 11.47 -25.38
C GLU A 144 4.03 11.97 -23.97
N ILE A 145 4.16 11.07 -23.00
CA ILE A 145 3.92 11.38 -21.59
C ILE A 145 5.11 10.91 -20.76
N THR A 146 5.32 11.57 -19.62
CA THR A 146 6.27 11.11 -18.61
C THR A 146 5.50 10.69 -17.36
N LEU A 147 5.72 9.46 -16.92
CA LEU A 147 5.16 8.90 -15.70
C LEU A 147 6.21 8.96 -14.59
N PHE A 148 5.85 9.53 -13.44
CA PHE A 148 6.64 9.51 -12.22
C PHE A 148 5.89 8.73 -11.14
N SER A 149 6.47 7.62 -10.69
CA SER A 149 6.00 6.94 -9.47
C SER A 149 6.53 7.65 -8.23
N PHE A 150 5.81 7.54 -7.12
CA PHE A 150 6.25 8.13 -5.85
C PHE A 150 5.72 7.34 -4.65
N VAL A 151 6.64 7.02 -3.73
CA VAL A 151 6.36 6.65 -2.34
C VAL A 151 7.28 7.44 -1.40
N GLU A 152 6.78 7.83 -0.23
CA GLU A 152 7.62 8.34 0.87
C GLU A 152 7.86 7.21 1.87
N PHE A 153 9.12 6.85 2.13
CA PHE A 153 9.43 5.80 3.08
C PHE A 153 9.25 6.29 4.52
N CYS A 154 8.73 5.42 5.37
CA CYS A 154 8.79 5.56 6.82
C CYS A 154 10.09 4.93 7.31
N LEU A 155 10.70 5.47 8.37
CA LEU A 155 11.91 4.92 8.98
C LEU A 155 11.59 3.75 9.92
N TRP A 156 10.73 2.83 9.46
CA TRP A 156 10.30 1.60 10.12
C TRP A 156 9.51 1.75 11.41
N ASP A 157 10.14 2.22 12.50
CA ASP A 157 9.43 2.53 13.74
C ASP A 157 8.72 3.86 13.55
N ALA A 158 7.41 3.80 13.32
CA ALA A 158 6.60 4.96 13.01
C ALA A 158 6.55 5.97 14.17
N MET A 159 6.78 5.54 15.42
CA MET A 159 6.87 6.49 16.54
C MET A 159 8.18 7.26 16.45
N ASP A 160 9.32 6.57 16.29
CA ASP A 160 10.62 7.23 16.12
C ASP A 160 10.58 8.19 14.93
N ASP A 161 10.06 7.73 13.78
CA ASP A 161 9.91 8.48 12.53
C ASP A 161 9.29 9.86 12.72
N MET A 162 8.31 9.98 13.62
CA MET A 162 7.57 11.23 13.84
C MET A 162 8.03 12.04 15.06
N THR A 163 8.97 11.54 15.88
CA THR A 163 9.38 12.23 17.12
C THR A 163 10.89 12.45 17.26
N ASN A 164 11.74 11.63 16.66
CA ASN A 164 13.17 11.58 16.97
C ASN A 164 14.08 12.18 15.89
N PHE A 165 13.69 13.35 15.38
CA PHE A 165 14.39 14.02 14.27
C PHE A 165 15.86 14.33 14.55
N GLN A 166 16.23 14.50 15.83
CA GLN A 166 17.61 14.72 16.25
C GLN A 166 18.54 13.59 15.77
N ARG A 167 18.07 12.34 15.82
CA ARG A 167 18.80 11.17 15.33
C ARG A 167 18.44 10.88 13.88
N ASN A 168 17.16 10.67 13.60
CA ASN A 168 16.73 9.96 12.40
C ASN A 168 16.85 10.76 11.09
N LEU A 169 17.02 12.09 11.16
CA LEU A 169 17.42 12.88 9.98
C LEU A 169 18.84 12.58 9.49
N ASN A 170 19.62 11.76 10.22
CA ASN A 170 20.98 11.36 9.85
C ASN A 170 21.11 9.85 9.54
N THR A 171 20.00 9.10 9.48
CA THR A 171 20.03 7.62 9.36
C THR A 171 19.47 7.09 8.04
N GLY A 172 18.78 7.92 7.27
CA GLY A 172 18.19 7.56 5.97
C GLY A 172 19.24 7.01 5.00
N GLU A 173 19.11 5.73 4.60
CA GLU A 173 20.03 5.09 3.65
C GLU A 173 19.27 4.35 2.56
N VAL A 174 19.81 4.42 1.34
CA VAL A 174 19.22 3.81 0.15
C VAL A 174 20.28 3.18 -0.76
N GLU A 175 19.85 2.24 -1.60
CA GLU A 175 20.60 1.74 -2.76
C GLU A 175 19.70 1.82 -4.00
N VAL A 176 20.30 1.93 -5.20
CA VAL A 176 19.57 1.90 -6.47
C VAL A 176 20.27 0.94 -7.41
N GLU A 177 19.54 -0.04 -7.93
CA GLU A 177 20.09 -1.09 -8.79
C GLU A 177 18.97 -1.68 -9.65
N ASN A 178 19.20 -1.93 -10.94
CA ASN A 178 18.28 -2.64 -11.85
C ASN A 178 16.81 -2.21 -11.72
N GLU A 179 16.54 -0.91 -11.95
CA GLU A 179 15.18 -0.34 -11.90
C GLU A 179 14.47 -0.50 -10.54
N ALA A 180 15.24 -0.74 -9.47
CA ALA A 180 14.76 -0.83 -8.10
C ALA A 180 15.45 0.17 -7.19
N ILE A 181 14.66 0.75 -6.30
CA ILE A 181 15.11 1.60 -5.20
C ILE A 181 14.94 0.81 -3.90
N PHE A 182 15.99 0.77 -3.10
CA PHE A 182 16.04 0.06 -1.83
C PHE A 182 16.08 1.07 -0.70
N HIS A 183 15.19 0.92 0.27
CA HIS A 183 15.25 1.65 1.53
C HIS A 183 15.81 0.72 2.62
N LYS A 184 17.02 1.04 3.09
CA LYS A 184 17.84 0.21 3.97
C LYS A 184 18.23 0.91 5.26
N THR A 185 17.50 1.94 5.68
CA THR A 185 17.73 2.66 6.94
C THR A 185 17.85 1.69 8.11
N GLU A 186 18.95 1.80 8.87
CA GLU A 186 19.36 0.94 9.99
C GLU A 186 19.61 -0.55 9.65
N TYR A 187 19.70 -0.91 8.37
CA TYR A 187 20.06 -2.27 7.94
C TYR A 187 21.52 -2.62 8.24
N ARG A 188 22.41 -1.62 8.18
CA ARG A 188 23.81 -1.75 8.62
C ARG A 188 23.93 -2.24 10.06
N GLU A 189 22.94 -1.89 10.89
CA GLU A 189 22.92 -2.14 12.32
C GLU A 189 22.05 -3.36 12.65
N ARG A 190 21.01 -3.15 13.44
CA ARG A 190 20.12 -4.14 14.07
C ARG A 190 19.03 -4.70 13.16
N ARG A 191 18.79 -4.11 11.99
CA ARG A 191 17.73 -4.58 11.09
C ARG A 191 18.28 -5.60 10.12
N ASN A 192 17.58 -6.71 10.00
CA ASN A 192 17.81 -7.73 8.97
C ASN A 192 16.83 -7.59 7.79
N HIS A 193 16.12 -6.45 7.69
CA HIS A 193 15.07 -6.21 6.72
C HIS A 193 15.22 -4.88 6.00
N TYR A 194 14.80 -4.84 4.74
CA TYR A 194 14.75 -3.65 3.91
C TYR A 194 13.45 -3.61 3.10
N ALA A 195 13.12 -2.42 2.58
CA ALA A 195 12.04 -2.25 1.62
C ALA A 195 12.63 -2.04 0.23
N TYR A 196 11.85 -2.39 -0.79
CA TYR A 196 12.22 -2.15 -2.17
C TYR A 196 11.02 -1.62 -2.94
N PHE A 197 11.28 -0.77 -3.93
CA PHE A 197 10.31 -0.28 -4.89
C PHE A 197 10.86 -0.48 -6.30
N THR A 198 10.26 -1.38 -7.09
CA THR A 198 10.75 -1.74 -8.42
C THR A 198 9.83 -1.27 -9.53
N CYS A 199 10.37 -1.10 -10.73
CA CYS A 199 9.61 -0.91 -11.97
C CYS A 199 9.78 -2.11 -12.91
N SER A 200 8.69 -2.56 -13.54
CA SER A 200 8.73 -3.66 -14.52
C SER A 200 9.39 -3.27 -15.86
N GLN A 201 9.56 -1.97 -16.10
CA GLN A 201 10.12 -1.39 -17.31
C GLN A 201 11.45 -0.71 -16.99
N LYS A 202 12.28 -0.54 -18.03
CA LYS A 202 13.46 0.33 -17.94
C LYS A 202 13.03 1.74 -17.52
N ILE A 203 13.74 2.31 -16.56
CA ILE A 203 13.51 3.69 -16.09
C ILE A 203 14.43 4.67 -16.82
N ASP A 204 13.96 5.91 -16.98
CA ASP A 204 14.71 7.02 -17.58
C ASP A 204 15.40 7.90 -16.54
N GLY A 205 14.99 7.78 -15.28
CA GLY A 205 15.55 8.49 -14.15
C GLY A 205 14.92 8.02 -12.84
N PHE A 206 15.50 8.45 -11.74
CA PHE A 206 14.98 8.15 -10.40
C PHE A 206 15.23 9.31 -9.44
N ASP A 207 14.56 9.29 -8.30
CA ASP A 207 14.94 10.12 -7.16
C ASP A 207 14.73 9.31 -5.88
N THR A 208 15.63 9.53 -4.92
CA THR A 208 15.50 8.93 -3.58
C THR A 208 15.50 9.96 -2.46
N SER A 209 15.78 11.24 -2.75
CA SER A 209 15.62 12.34 -1.81
C SER A 209 14.30 13.07 -2.05
N ARG A 210 13.45 13.16 -1.02
CA ARG A 210 12.18 13.89 -1.11
C ARG A 210 12.39 15.35 -1.50
N ASP A 211 13.39 16.01 -0.93
CA ASP A 211 13.59 17.44 -1.14
C ASP A 211 14.17 17.75 -2.53
N ALA A 212 14.90 16.80 -3.14
CA ALA A 212 15.34 16.90 -4.53
C ALA A 212 14.17 16.71 -5.51
N PHE A 213 13.26 15.78 -5.22
CA PHE A 213 12.09 15.50 -6.06
C PHE A 213 11.00 16.57 -5.93
N ILE A 214 10.59 16.87 -4.69
CA ILE A 214 9.50 17.81 -4.37
C ILE A 214 9.99 19.25 -4.41
N GLY A 215 11.07 19.55 -3.70
CA GLY A 215 11.49 20.91 -3.38
C GLY A 215 11.18 21.27 -1.92
N VAL A 216 12.13 21.93 -1.25
CA VAL A 216 12.05 22.26 0.20
C VAL A 216 10.84 23.13 0.56
N HIS A 217 10.34 23.95 -0.38
CA HIS A 217 9.25 24.89 -0.15
C HIS A 217 7.98 24.52 -0.93
N ASP A 218 7.93 23.32 -1.49
CA ASP A 218 6.87 22.86 -2.37
C ASP A 218 6.12 21.68 -1.74
N GLY A 219 4.90 21.44 -2.22
CA GLY A 219 4.03 20.36 -1.76
C GLY A 219 3.93 19.21 -2.77
N PHE A 220 3.27 18.13 -2.35
CA PHE A 220 3.02 16.97 -3.21
C PHE A 220 2.23 17.32 -4.48
N GLU A 221 1.43 18.40 -4.45
CA GLU A 221 0.66 18.87 -5.59
C GLU A 221 1.53 19.29 -6.78
N ASN A 222 2.75 19.79 -6.53
CA ASN A 222 3.61 20.44 -7.52
C ASN A 222 5.11 20.07 -7.36
N PRO A 223 5.52 18.79 -7.47
CA PRO A 223 6.93 18.43 -7.32
C PRO A 223 7.81 19.04 -8.42
N ARG A 224 8.95 19.63 -8.07
CA ARG A 224 9.88 20.29 -9.02
C ARG A 224 10.35 19.37 -10.14
N ALA A 225 10.70 18.13 -9.82
CA ALA A 225 11.16 17.15 -10.81
C ALA A 225 10.05 16.79 -11.83
N VAL A 226 8.80 16.73 -11.38
CA VAL A 226 7.65 16.49 -12.25
C VAL A 226 7.39 17.71 -13.13
N ILE A 227 7.41 18.92 -12.58
CA ILE A 227 7.18 20.15 -13.36
C ILE A 227 8.26 20.32 -14.43
N SER A 228 9.52 20.08 -14.08
CA SER A 228 10.66 20.15 -15.02
C SER A 228 10.67 19.01 -16.04
N GLY A 229 9.88 17.95 -15.81
CA GLY A 229 9.81 16.78 -16.68
C GLY A 229 10.99 15.82 -16.53
N ARG A 230 11.81 15.95 -15.49
CA ARG A 230 12.98 15.09 -15.29
C ARG A 230 13.36 14.93 -13.82
N CYS A 231 13.57 13.69 -13.40
CA CYS A 231 14.17 13.35 -12.11
C CYS A 231 15.63 13.84 -12.00
N THR A 232 16.10 14.03 -10.77
CA THR A 232 17.46 14.52 -10.50
C THR A 232 18.50 13.42 -10.32
N ASN A 233 18.08 12.14 -10.28
CA ASN A 233 18.92 10.99 -9.94
C ASN A 233 19.55 11.13 -8.54
N SER A 234 18.80 11.72 -7.61
CA SER A 234 19.26 11.93 -6.24
C SER A 234 19.44 10.62 -5.49
N ILE A 235 20.51 10.55 -4.70
CA ILE A 235 20.77 9.51 -3.72
C ILE A 235 20.63 10.12 -2.32
N SER A 236 19.66 9.64 -1.54
CA SER A 236 19.42 10.14 -0.18
C SER A 236 20.54 9.71 0.77
N ASN A 237 20.91 10.62 1.65
CA ASN A 237 21.76 10.36 2.81
C ASN A 237 21.19 11.16 3.99
N GLY A 238 20.60 10.47 4.96
CA GLY A 238 19.75 11.07 5.97
C GLY A 238 18.40 11.55 5.40
N TRP A 239 17.83 12.54 6.08
CA TRP A 239 16.59 13.24 5.73
C TRP A 239 15.42 12.31 5.42
N TYR A 240 14.82 12.45 4.24
CA TYR A 240 13.55 11.83 3.88
C TYR A 240 13.72 10.97 2.62
N PRO A 241 14.02 9.66 2.78
CA PRO A 241 14.06 8.73 1.66
C PRO A 241 12.70 8.60 0.96
N VAL A 242 12.72 8.60 -0.37
CA VAL A 242 11.58 8.34 -1.25
C VAL A 242 11.93 7.27 -2.27
N GLY A 243 10.92 6.68 -2.89
CA GLY A 243 11.08 5.85 -4.09
C GLY A 243 10.40 6.52 -5.27
N VAL A 244 11.18 7.04 -6.21
CA VAL A 244 10.67 7.68 -7.43
C VAL A 244 11.33 7.09 -8.66
N HIS A 245 10.51 6.64 -9.60
CA HIS A 245 10.96 6.25 -10.94
C HIS A 245 10.34 7.19 -11.98
N GLN A 246 11.13 7.59 -12.96
CA GLN A 246 10.66 8.24 -14.19
C GLN A 246 10.62 7.22 -15.32
N VAL A 247 9.51 7.18 -16.07
CA VAL A 247 9.35 6.40 -17.30
C VAL A 247 8.76 7.29 -18.38
N ASN A 248 9.49 7.48 -19.47
CA ASN A 248 9.05 8.19 -20.67
C ASN A 248 8.29 7.22 -21.57
N ILE A 249 7.07 7.59 -21.98
CA ILE A 249 6.15 6.67 -22.65
C ILE A 249 5.58 7.35 -23.89
N THR A 250 5.80 6.73 -25.04
CA THR A 250 5.10 7.04 -26.30
C THR A 250 3.92 6.08 -26.47
N LEU A 251 2.73 6.63 -26.69
CA LEU A 251 1.49 5.90 -26.93
C LEU A 251 0.90 6.28 -28.29
N SER A 252 0.91 5.36 -29.25
CA SER A 252 0.22 5.55 -30.52
C SER A 252 -1.31 5.60 -30.33
N PRO A 253 -2.07 6.20 -31.27
CA PRO A 253 -3.53 6.31 -31.19
C PRO A 253 -4.23 4.97 -30.90
N GLY A 254 -5.12 4.95 -29.90
CA GLY A 254 -5.90 3.77 -29.51
C GLY A 254 -5.10 2.64 -28.85
N ARG A 255 -3.79 2.81 -28.60
CA ARG A 255 -2.94 1.77 -28.02
C ARG A 255 -2.88 1.84 -26.50
N LYS A 256 -2.61 0.68 -25.91
CA LYS A 256 -2.42 0.47 -24.48
C LYS A 256 -0.96 0.14 -24.18
N LYS A 257 -0.45 0.61 -23.05
CA LYS A 257 0.83 0.22 -22.47
C LYS A 257 0.58 -0.30 -21.07
N ASN A 258 1.13 -1.47 -20.75
CA ASN A 258 1.09 -2.05 -19.42
C ASN A 258 2.47 -1.98 -18.78
N LEU A 259 2.49 -1.66 -17.50
CA LEU A 259 3.65 -1.76 -16.62
C LEU A 259 3.17 -1.94 -15.18
N HIS A 260 4.06 -2.30 -14.28
CA HIS A 260 3.72 -2.33 -12.87
C HIS A 260 4.89 -1.89 -12.00
N PHE A 261 4.54 -1.40 -10.82
CA PHE A 261 5.49 -1.18 -9.74
C PHE A 261 5.24 -2.21 -8.62
N ILE A 262 6.29 -2.56 -7.89
CA ILE A 262 6.19 -3.46 -6.73
C ILE A 262 6.85 -2.80 -5.53
N LEU A 263 6.08 -2.57 -4.47
CA LEU A 263 6.56 -2.11 -3.17
C LEU A 263 6.57 -3.30 -2.20
N GLY A 264 7.74 -3.77 -1.78
CA GLY A 264 7.81 -4.94 -0.93
C GLY A 264 8.72 -4.82 0.28
N TYR A 265 8.62 -5.83 1.12
CA TYR A 265 9.39 -6.05 2.33
C TYR A 265 10.19 -7.33 2.18
N MET A 266 11.48 -7.29 2.54
CA MET A 266 12.34 -8.47 2.52
C MET A 266 13.17 -8.56 3.80
N GLU A 267 13.38 -9.79 4.26
CA GLU A 267 14.27 -10.15 5.36
C GLU A 267 15.38 -11.05 4.82
N ASN A 268 16.60 -10.83 5.29
CA ASN A 268 17.70 -11.75 5.15
C ASN A 268 18.01 -12.37 6.52
N LYS A 269 18.67 -13.53 6.52
CA LYS A 269 19.28 -14.05 7.75
C LYS A 269 20.43 -13.12 8.17
N GLU A 270 20.72 -13.07 9.46
CA GLU A 270 21.72 -12.13 10.00
C GLU A 270 23.11 -12.32 9.40
N ASP A 271 23.50 -13.57 9.14
CA ASP A 271 24.77 -13.97 8.52
C ASP A 271 24.80 -13.80 6.99
N GLU A 272 23.65 -13.57 6.36
CA GLU A 272 23.49 -13.41 4.91
C GLU A 272 23.06 -11.99 4.53
N LYS A 273 23.17 -11.01 5.46
CA LYS A 273 22.67 -9.65 5.26
C LYS A 273 23.34 -8.91 4.09
N PHE A 274 24.63 -9.15 3.87
CA PHE A 274 25.44 -8.35 2.96
C PHE A 274 26.12 -9.23 1.90
N SER A 275 26.05 -8.84 0.63
CA SER A 275 26.80 -9.50 -0.46
C SER A 275 28.24 -8.96 -0.60
N ALA A 276 28.46 -7.74 -0.11
CA ALA A 276 29.75 -7.07 0.05
C ALA A 276 29.63 -6.09 1.24
N PRO A 277 30.73 -5.53 1.80
CA PRO A 277 30.63 -4.60 2.92
C PRO A 277 29.61 -3.50 2.68
N ASP A 278 28.58 -3.47 3.53
CA ASP A 278 27.47 -2.52 3.47
C ASP A 278 26.63 -2.53 2.17
N VAL A 279 26.72 -3.57 1.34
CA VAL A 279 25.83 -3.77 0.18
C VAL A 279 24.82 -4.85 0.53
N ILE A 280 23.53 -4.51 0.54
CA ILE A 280 22.49 -5.47 0.92
C ILE A 280 22.51 -6.69 -0.02
N ASN A 281 22.32 -7.88 0.55
CA ASN A 281 22.12 -9.09 -0.23
C ASN A 281 20.72 -9.08 -0.86
N LYS A 282 20.67 -9.12 -2.21
CA LYS A 282 19.45 -9.03 -3.01
C LYS A 282 19.14 -10.29 -3.80
N GLU A 283 19.87 -11.39 -3.60
CA GLU A 283 19.75 -12.60 -4.42
C GLU A 283 18.32 -13.16 -4.42
N SER A 284 17.74 -13.33 -3.23
CA SER A 284 16.36 -13.82 -3.06
C SER A 284 15.33 -12.89 -3.69
N LEU A 285 15.55 -11.57 -3.61
CA LEU A 285 14.71 -10.59 -4.28
C LEU A 285 14.82 -10.73 -5.80
N TRP A 286 16.02 -10.81 -6.37
CA TRP A 286 16.20 -10.89 -7.82
C TRP A 286 15.60 -12.15 -8.42
N ALA A 287 15.69 -13.27 -7.72
CA ALA A 287 14.98 -14.49 -8.08
C ALA A 287 13.45 -14.24 -8.16
N LYS A 288 12.88 -13.53 -7.18
CA LYS A 288 11.46 -13.16 -7.15
C LYS A 288 11.09 -12.17 -8.25
N MET A 289 11.86 -11.09 -8.44
CA MET A 289 11.57 -10.05 -9.44
C MET A 289 11.67 -10.57 -10.86
N LYS A 290 12.53 -11.58 -11.13
CA LYS A 290 12.57 -12.27 -12.42
C LYS A 290 11.22 -12.90 -12.79
N VAL A 291 10.50 -13.45 -11.80
CA VAL A 291 9.17 -14.05 -11.99
C VAL A 291 8.11 -12.95 -12.16
N TYR A 292 8.09 -11.97 -11.26
CA TYR A 292 7.06 -10.93 -11.25
C TYR A 292 7.20 -9.87 -12.35
N LYS A 293 8.33 -9.82 -13.08
CA LYS A 293 8.47 -8.98 -14.27
C LYS A 293 7.41 -9.24 -15.34
N SER A 294 6.82 -10.44 -15.38
CA SER A 294 5.77 -10.81 -16.33
C SER A 294 4.39 -10.29 -15.92
N SER A 295 3.74 -9.53 -16.82
CA SER A 295 2.34 -9.12 -16.63
C SER A 295 1.37 -10.30 -16.52
N GLU A 296 1.69 -11.45 -17.14
CA GLU A 296 0.86 -12.65 -17.03
C GLU A 296 0.87 -13.21 -15.60
N VAL A 297 2.04 -13.22 -14.95
CA VAL A 297 2.18 -13.63 -13.54
C VAL A 297 1.40 -12.70 -12.63
N VAL A 298 1.50 -11.38 -12.84
CA VAL A 298 0.74 -10.38 -12.08
C VAL A 298 -0.77 -10.58 -12.23
N ASN A 299 -1.26 -10.79 -13.47
CA ASN A 299 -2.67 -11.04 -13.74
C ASN A 299 -3.15 -12.36 -13.13
N LYS A 300 -2.32 -13.40 -13.16
CA LYS A 300 -2.61 -14.68 -12.52
C LYS A 300 -2.75 -14.52 -11.00
N ALA A 301 -1.78 -13.85 -10.35
CA ALA A 301 -1.82 -13.57 -8.92
C ALA A 301 -3.07 -12.78 -8.51
N PHE A 302 -3.49 -11.81 -9.33
CA PHE A 302 -4.73 -11.07 -9.10
C PHE A 302 -5.98 -11.95 -9.21
N ASN A 303 -6.02 -12.87 -10.17
CA ASN A 303 -7.13 -13.82 -10.31
C ASN A 303 -7.17 -14.83 -9.15
N GLU A 304 -6.02 -15.30 -8.67
CA GLU A 304 -5.91 -16.16 -7.50
C GLU A 304 -6.46 -15.47 -6.24
N LEU A 305 -6.14 -14.18 -6.03
CA LEU A 305 -6.72 -13.38 -4.95
C LEU A 305 -8.26 -13.31 -5.04
N LYS A 306 -8.82 -13.07 -6.23
CA LYS A 306 -10.28 -13.04 -6.43
C LYS A 306 -10.95 -14.38 -6.17
N MET A 307 -10.28 -15.48 -6.56
CA MET A 307 -10.75 -16.85 -6.31
C MET A 307 -10.72 -17.18 -4.81
N TYR A 308 -9.64 -16.83 -4.11
CA TYR A 308 -9.53 -16.99 -2.66
C TYR A 308 -10.71 -16.33 -1.93
N TRP A 309 -11.04 -15.08 -2.27
CA TRP A 309 -12.19 -14.40 -1.69
C TRP A 309 -13.54 -15.00 -2.11
N ALA A 310 -13.66 -15.53 -3.33
CA ALA A 310 -14.88 -16.24 -3.76
C ALA A 310 -15.11 -17.52 -2.97
N GLU A 311 -14.06 -18.32 -2.76
CA GLU A 311 -14.14 -19.52 -1.95
C GLU A 311 -14.48 -19.20 -0.49
N LEU A 312 -13.81 -18.20 0.09
CA LEU A 312 -13.99 -17.83 1.48
C LEU A 312 -15.41 -17.35 1.79
N LEU A 313 -15.94 -16.45 0.96
CA LEU A 313 -17.32 -15.96 1.09
C LEU A 313 -18.36 -17.01 0.67
N GLY A 314 -17.95 -18.08 -0.04
CA GLY A 314 -18.80 -19.20 -0.40
C GLY A 314 -19.22 -20.07 0.79
N ARG A 315 -18.51 -19.98 1.94
CA ARG A 315 -18.75 -20.81 3.13
C ARG A 315 -20.05 -20.47 3.87
N TYR A 316 -20.49 -19.22 3.78
CA TYR A 316 -21.77 -18.78 4.34
C TYR A 316 -22.42 -17.78 3.39
N ARG A 317 -23.52 -18.20 2.76
CA ARG A 317 -24.33 -17.36 1.87
C ARG A 317 -25.81 -17.57 2.14
N VAL A 318 -26.56 -16.52 1.93
CA VAL A 318 -28.02 -16.49 2.05
C VAL A 318 -28.63 -15.91 0.79
N GLU A 319 -29.82 -16.37 0.44
CA GLU A 319 -30.69 -15.73 -0.55
C GLU A 319 -31.80 -15.01 0.22
N ILE A 320 -31.89 -13.69 0.07
CA ILE A 320 -32.85 -12.85 0.81
C ILE A 320 -33.39 -11.78 -0.13
N ASP A 321 -34.71 -11.58 -0.17
CA ASP A 321 -35.39 -10.60 -1.04
C ASP A 321 -34.88 -9.15 -0.90
N ASN A 322 -34.30 -8.81 0.26
CA ASN A 322 -33.72 -7.50 0.50
C ASN A 322 -32.23 -7.47 0.10
N GLU A 323 -31.94 -6.88 -1.07
CA GLU A 323 -30.58 -6.76 -1.62
C GLU A 323 -29.57 -6.08 -0.67
N HIS A 324 -30.01 -5.16 0.19
CA HIS A 324 -29.14 -4.51 1.17
C HIS A 324 -28.70 -5.48 2.27
N VAL A 325 -29.63 -6.29 2.78
CA VAL A 325 -29.32 -7.31 3.79
C VAL A 325 -28.46 -8.40 3.17
N GLU A 326 -28.85 -8.86 1.97
CA GLU A 326 -28.14 -9.90 1.24
C GLU A 326 -26.68 -9.52 1.00
N ARG A 327 -26.39 -8.31 0.48
CA ARG A 327 -24.99 -7.90 0.23
C ARG A 327 -24.17 -7.73 1.51
N MET A 328 -24.79 -7.32 2.61
CA MET A 328 -24.08 -7.19 3.88
C MET A 328 -23.69 -8.57 4.41
N VAL A 329 -24.61 -9.53 4.41
CA VAL A 329 -24.34 -10.90 4.86
C VAL A 329 -23.35 -11.60 3.94
N ASN A 330 -23.54 -11.50 2.63
CA ASN A 330 -22.77 -12.28 1.66
C ASN A 330 -21.39 -11.68 1.32
N ILE A 331 -21.16 -10.39 1.55
CA ILE A 331 -19.94 -9.70 1.11
C ILE A 331 -19.34 -8.83 2.22
N TRP A 332 -19.98 -7.70 2.52
CA TRP A 332 -19.29 -6.59 3.20
C TRP A 332 -19.03 -6.84 4.69
N ASN A 333 -19.97 -7.48 5.40
CA ASN A 333 -19.78 -7.79 6.81
C ASN A 333 -18.69 -8.86 6.99
N GLN A 334 -18.70 -9.92 6.17
CA GLN A 334 -17.67 -10.96 6.21
C GLN A 334 -16.28 -10.42 5.83
N TYR A 335 -16.21 -9.55 4.80
CA TYR A 335 -14.97 -8.86 4.44
C TYR A 335 -14.43 -8.04 5.62
N GLN A 336 -15.30 -7.28 6.29
CA GLN A 336 -14.94 -6.50 7.47
C GLN A 336 -14.46 -7.39 8.64
N CYS A 337 -15.08 -8.54 8.89
CA CYS A 337 -14.65 -9.49 9.92
C CYS A 337 -13.24 -10.04 9.66
N MET A 338 -12.86 -10.32 8.41
CA MET A 338 -11.48 -10.67 8.07
C MET A 338 -10.52 -9.50 8.36
N VAL A 339 -10.90 -8.27 8.02
CA VAL A 339 -10.08 -7.08 8.28
C VAL A 339 -9.86 -6.87 9.78
N THR A 340 -10.91 -6.95 10.61
CA THR A 340 -10.78 -6.80 12.07
C THR A 340 -9.99 -7.97 12.67
N PHE A 341 -10.17 -9.20 12.19
CA PHE A 341 -9.34 -10.33 12.63
C PHE A 341 -7.85 -10.10 12.37
N ASN A 342 -7.49 -9.52 11.23
CA ASN A 342 -6.11 -9.24 10.84
C ASN A 342 -5.51 -8.06 11.60
N LEU A 343 -6.25 -6.96 11.71
CA LEU A 343 -5.72 -5.68 12.16
C LEU A 343 -6.14 -5.29 13.58
N SER A 344 -7.06 -6.03 14.19
CA SER A 344 -7.71 -5.67 15.46
C SER A 344 -8.15 -4.20 15.43
N ARG A 345 -7.56 -3.35 16.28
CA ARG A 345 -7.77 -1.90 16.31
C ARG A 345 -6.45 -1.13 16.14
N SER A 346 -5.49 -1.73 15.43
CA SER A 346 -4.14 -1.19 15.29
C SER A 346 -4.06 -0.02 14.31
N ALA A 347 -4.55 -0.19 13.08
CA ALA A 347 -4.33 0.74 11.97
C ALA A 347 -5.61 1.01 11.15
N SER A 348 -6.02 2.26 11.09
CA SER A 348 -7.06 2.79 10.21
C SER A 348 -6.78 4.25 9.90
N PHE A 349 -7.67 5.01 9.26
CA PHE A 349 -7.49 6.46 9.15
C PHE A 349 -7.78 7.24 10.45
N TYR A 350 -8.08 6.53 11.54
CA TYR A 350 -8.30 7.08 12.88
C TYR A 350 -7.36 6.46 13.92
N GLU A 351 -7.21 5.14 13.90
CA GLU A 351 -6.26 4.42 14.74
C GLU A 351 -4.86 4.53 14.11
N SER A 352 -3.95 5.25 14.77
CA SER A 352 -2.70 5.72 14.16
C SER A 352 -1.64 4.66 13.85
N GLY A 353 -1.87 3.41 14.25
CA GLY A 353 -0.87 2.34 14.15
C GLY A 353 0.31 2.51 15.09
N ILE A 354 0.14 3.18 16.24
CA ILE A 354 1.20 3.46 17.22
C ILE A 354 0.94 2.78 18.57
N GLY A 355 -0.09 3.23 19.29
CA GLY A 355 -0.32 2.80 20.68
C GLY A 355 -1.05 1.47 20.83
N ARG A 356 -1.82 1.04 19.82
CA ARG A 356 -2.66 -0.15 19.89
C ARG A 356 -2.03 -1.32 19.16
N GLY A 357 -1.82 -2.40 19.90
CA GLY A 357 -1.50 -3.71 19.35
C GLY A 357 -2.76 -4.51 19.06
N MET A 358 -2.73 -5.80 19.38
CA MET A 358 -3.89 -6.68 19.31
C MET A 358 -4.54 -6.76 20.70
N GLY A 359 -5.75 -6.21 20.84
CA GLY A 359 -6.47 -6.24 22.12
C GLY A 359 -6.93 -7.65 22.48
N PHE A 360 -6.81 -8.07 23.75
CA PHE A 360 -7.26 -9.39 24.21
C PHE A 360 -8.78 -9.53 24.02
N ARG A 361 -9.55 -8.57 24.55
CA ARG A 361 -11.02 -8.53 24.40
C ARG A 361 -11.41 -8.43 22.91
N ASP A 362 -10.79 -7.51 22.17
CA ASP A 362 -11.13 -7.26 20.77
C ASP A 362 -10.88 -8.50 19.90
N SER A 363 -9.73 -9.15 20.07
CA SER A 363 -9.39 -10.38 19.33
C SER A 363 -10.35 -11.53 19.64
N ASN A 364 -10.79 -11.68 20.90
CA ASN A 364 -11.81 -12.67 21.27
C ASN A 364 -13.16 -12.40 20.58
N GLN A 365 -13.59 -11.14 20.54
CA GLN A 365 -14.86 -10.78 19.88
C GLN A 365 -14.77 -10.92 18.36
N ASP A 366 -13.65 -10.54 17.76
CA ASP A 366 -13.41 -10.66 16.31
C ASP A 366 -13.46 -12.14 15.87
N LEU A 367 -13.04 -13.10 16.72
CA LEU A 367 -13.14 -14.53 16.44
C LEU A 367 -14.58 -15.00 16.20
N LEU A 368 -15.58 -14.41 16.87
CA LEU A 368 -16.99 -14.82 16.75
C LEU A 368 -17.53 -14.63 15.34
N GLY A 369 -17.11 -13.56 14.66
CA GLY A 369 -17.51 -13.25 13.28
C GLY A 369 -16.58 -13.83 12.22
N PHE A 370 -15.48 -14.50 12.61
CA PHE A 370 -14.42 -14.93 11.72
C PHE A 370 -14.22 -16.45 11.65
N VAL A 371 -14.57 -17.18 12.72
CA VAL A 371 -14.23 -18.61 12.86
C VAL A 371 -14.75 -19.49 11.74
N HIS A 372 -15.89 -19.15 11.13
CA HIS A 372 -16.45 -19.89 9.98
C HIS A 372 -15.66 -19.66 8.68
N MET A 373 -14.91 -18.55 8.60
CA MET A 373 -14.11 -18.19 7.44
C MET A 373 -12.81 -18.99 7.42
N VAL A 374 -11.98 -18.93 8.46
CA VAL A 374 -10.68 -19.64 8.51
C VAL A 374 -10.42 -20.23 9.91
N PRO A 375 -10.98 -21.41 10.23
CA PRO A 375 -10.96 -21.97 11.59
C PRO A 375 -9.54 -22.30 12.09
N GLU A 376 -8.60 -22.62 11.22
CA GLU A 376 -7.21 -22.93 11.55
C GLU A 376 -6.49 -21.68 12.07
N ARG A 377 -6.73 -20.53 11.43
CA ARG A 377 -6.19 -19.23 11.89
C ARG A 377 -6.89 -18.77 13.17
N ALA A 378 -8.19 -19.03 13.29
CA ALA A 378 -8.93 -18.77 14.53
C ALA A 378 -8.34 -19.57 15.70
N ARG A 379 -8.07 -20.87 15.50
CA ARG A 379 -7.41 -21.73 16.49
C ARG A 379 -6.04 -21.17 16.88
N GLN A 380 -5.20 -20.80 15.91
CA GLN A 380 -3.89 -20.23 16.21
C GLN A 380 -4.02 -18.91 17.01
N ARG A 381 -4.97 -18.05 16.66
CA ARG A 381 -5.23 -16.81 17.40
C ARG A 381 -5.62 -17.09 18.85
N ILE A 382 -6.46 -18.10 19.12
CA ILE A 382 -6.83 -18.50 20.49
C ILE A 382 -5.59 -18.89 21.30
N LEU A 383 -4.67 -19.64 20.70
CA LEU A 383 -3.41 -19.99 21.34
C LEU A 383 -2.54 -18.76 21.62
N ASP A 384 -2.42 -17.86 20.64
CA ASP A 384 -1.62 -16.64 20.76
C ASP A 384 -2.14 -15.71 21.88
N ILE A 385 -3.46 -15.53 22.01
CA ILE A 385 -4.05 -14.70 23.07
C ILE A 385 -3.99 -15.37 24.45
N ALA A 386 -4.04 -16.70 24.52
CA ALA A 386 -3.96 -17.43 25.78
C ALA A 386 -2.57 -17.33 26.43
N VAL A 387 -1.51 -17.13 25.62
CA VAL A 387 -0.13 -16.96 26.11
C VAL A 387 0.02 -15.70 26.98
N VAL A 388 -0.81 -14.67 26.76
CA VAL A 388 -0.77 -13.41 27.53
C VAL A 388 -1.76 -13.39 28.70
N GLN A 389 -2.32 -14.54 29.07
CA GLN A 389 -3.08 -14.72 30.29
C GLN A 389 -2.14 -15.04 31.46
N LEU A 390 -2.36 -14.42 32.61
CA LEU A 390 -1.61 -14.64 33.85
C LEU A 390 -2.21 -15.80 34.65
N SER A 391 -1.43 -16.37 35.55
CA SER A 391 -1.81 -17.56 36.33
C SER A 391 -3.00 -17.34 37.28
N ASP A 392 -3.31 -16.08 37.62
CA ASP A 392 -4.47 -15.72 38.45
C ASP A 392 -5.78 -15.55 37.63
N GLY A 393 -5.71 -15.77 36.31
CA GLY A 393 -6.83 -15.65 35.39
C GLY A 393 -6.98 -14.26 34.75
N SER A 394 -6.27 -13.25 35.24
CA SER A 394 -6.19 -11.94 34.59
C SER A 394 -5.38 -12.02 33.27
N CYS A 395 -5.42 -10.98 32.44
CA CYS A 395 -4.69 -10.95 31.17
C CYS A 395 -4.16 -9.56 30.87
N TYR A 396 -3.11 -9.48 30.06
CA TYR A 396 -2.70 -8.20 29.48
C TYR A 396 -3.82 -7.63 28.62
N HIS A 397 -4.04 -6.31 28.72
CA HIS A 397 -5.11 -5.65 27.96
C HIS A 397 -4.93 -5.79 26.44
N GLN A 398 -3.67 -5.77 25.98
CA GLN A 398 -3.28 -5.97 24.59
C GLN A 398 -1.88 -6.62 24.49
N TYR A 399 -1.58 -7.21 23.33
CA TYR A 399 -0.26 -7.76 22.99
C TYR A 399 0.33 -7.15 21.72
N GLN A 400 1.66 -7.15 21.60
CA GLN A 400 2.35 -6.60 20.43
C GLN A 400 2.26 -7.59 19.24
N PRO A 401 1.79 -7.16 18.06
CA PRO A 401 1.62 -8.06 16.90
C PRO A 401 2.90 -8.79 16.49
N LEU A 402 4.06 -8.12 16.59
CA LEU A 402 5.34 -8.67 16.16
C LEU A 402 5.90 -9.73 17.12
N THR A 403 5.86 -9.49 18.43
CA THR A 403 6.51 -10.36 19.44
C THR A 403 5.54 -11.34 20.10
N LYS A 404 4.22 -11.09 19.99
CA LYS A 404 3.15 -11.79 20.73
C LYS A 404 3.27 -11.66 22.25
N GLU A 405 4.00 -10.67 22.74
CA GLU A 405 4.15 -10.40 24.17
C GLU A 405 3.14 -9.37 24.66
N GLY A 406 2.70 -9.49 25.91
CA GLY A 406 1.81 -8.54 26.55
C GLY A 406 2.44 -7.15 26.65
N ASN A 407 1.67 -6.11 26.31
CA ASN A 407 2.13 -4.74 26.41
C ASN A 407 2.09 -4.26 27.87
N LYS A 408 3.25 -4.03 28.48
CA LYS A 408 3.37 -3.56 29.87
C LYS A 408 3.10 -2.07 30.06
N ASP A 409 3.13 -1.28 28.98
CA ASP A 409 2.92 0.17 29.03
C ASP A 409 1.43 0.55 29.02
N MET A 410 0.54 -0.43 28.81
CA MET A 410 -0.92 -0.27 28.87
C MET A 410 -1.54 -1.37 29.73
N GLY A 411 -1.68 -1.08 31.02
CA GLY A 411 -2.26 -1.97 32.02
C GLY A 411 -2.13 -1.40 33.41
#